data_AF-A0A496PXD4-F1
#
_entry.id   AF-A0A496PXD4-F1
#
_cell.length_a   1.000
_cell.length_b   1.000
_cell.length_c   1.000
_cell.angle_alpha   90.00
_cell.angle_beta   90.00
_cell.angle_gamma   90.00
#
_symmetry.space_group_name_H-M   'P 1'
#
loop_
_entity.id
_entity.type
_entity.pdbx_description
1 polymer ?
#
loop_
_entity_poly.entity_id
_entity_poly.type
_entity_poly.pdbx_seq_one_letter_code
_entity_poly.pdbx_strand_id
1 'polypeptide(L)'
;MTEPPAKDRRPWPMTWVAVAIAVFITLYTVINFQYRKSEDPHLPYEEAQERKSRFFEFDLNGWKSLEVASDTSASASRDDLLPVRARPQAGRLDQDMPMDLVTVIPRRPKLVGGFHMIEPFMTKNRTLEIVLVPETEIEDPIQLEAYLKEGHLVILAVEGEQTGGLEGSPTFRLGLTAEEFPTGPYSAELYTDPTVYEWTFTVD
;
A
#
# COMPACT_ATOMS: atom_id res chain seq x y z
N MET A 1 70.48 48.99 -38.44
CA MET A 1 69.61 48.09 -37.64
C MET A 1 68.23 48.18 -38.25
N THR A 2 67.81 47.15 -38.97
CA THR A 2 66.51 47.07 -39.65
C THR A 2 65.68 46.01 -38.93
N GLU A 3 64.57 46.43 -38.30
CA GLU A 3 63.62 45.52 -37.66
C GLU A 3 62.96 44.61 -38.72
N PRO A 4 62.75 43.31 -38.41
CA PRO A 4 62.02 42.43 -39.32
C PRO A 4 60.53 42.79 -39.34
N PRO A 5 59.86 42.72 -40.51
CA PRO A 5 58.46 43.08 -40.64
C PRO A 5 57.57 42.13 -39.82
N ALA A 6 56.64 42.72 -39.06
CA ALA A 6 55.66 41.98 -38.28
C ALA A 6 54.82 41.08 -39.20
N LYS A 7 54.96 39.77 -39.02
CA LYS A 7 54.20 38.75 -39.75
C LYS A 7 52.72 38.91 -39.42
N ASP A 8 51.93 39.35 -40.40
CA ASP A 8 50.48 39.55 -40.29
C ASP A 8 49.81 38.20 -39.98
N ARG A 9 49.51 37.96 -38.70
CA ARG A 9 48.84 36.76 -38.21
C ARG A 9 47.34 36.97 -38.34
N ARG A 10 46.77 36.60 -39.48
CA ARG A 10 45.31 36.55 -39.61
C ARG A 10 44.75 35.57 -38.57
N PRO A 11 43.79 36.00 -37.72
CA PRO A 11 43.15 35.09 -36.78
C PRO A 11 42.43 33.99 -37.56
N TRP A 12 42.51 32.76 -37.07
CA TRP A 12 41.81 31.63 -37.68
C TRP A 12 40.31 31.96 -37.79
N PRO A 13 39.64 31.51 -38.85
CA PRO A 13 38.22 31.79 -39.06
C PRO A 13 37.39 31.25 -37.88
N MET A 14 36.92 32.17 -37.02
CA MET A 14 36.08 31.85 -35.84
C MET A 14 34.76 31.17 -36.19
N THR A 15 34.34 31.25 -37.44
CA THR A 15 33.09 30.65 -37.94
C THR A 15 33.03 29.15 -37.71
N TRP A 16 34.14 28.42 -37.86
CA TRP A 16 34.17 26.98 -37.64
C TRP A 16 34.02 26.59 -36.16
N VAL A 17 34.58 27.41 -35.27
CA VAL A 17 34.43 27.21 -33.81
C VAL A 17 32.98 27.44 -33.41
N ALA A 18 32.35 28.50 -33.92
CA ALA A 18 30.94 28.78 -33.65
C ALA A 18 30.01 27.66 -34.14
N VAL A 19 30.26 27.13 -35.34
CA VAL A 19 29.48 26.00 -35.90
C VAL A 19 29.64 24.74 -35.03
N ALA A 20 30.85 24.41 -34.59
CA ALA A 20 31.09 23.26 -33.73
C ALA A 20 30.34 23.35 -32.40
N ILE A 21 30.34 24.54 -31.78
CA ILE A 21 29.61 24.79 -30.52
C ILE A 21 28.11 24.62 -30.73
N ALA A 22 27.54 25.19 -31.80
CA ALA A 22 26.12 25.10 -32.09
C ALA A 22 25.67 23.65 -32.33
N VAL A 23 26.45 22.86 -33.08
CA VAL A 23 26.18 21.44 -33.29
C VAL A 23 26.19 20.67 -31.97
N PHE A 24 27.18 20.93 -31.11
CA PHE A 24 27.31 20.24 -29.83
C PHE A 24 26.14 20.53 -28.89
N ILE A 25 25.73 21.80 -28.76
CA ILE A 25 24.58 22.19 -27.93
C ILE A 25 23.31 21.53 -28.45
N THR A 26 23.08 21.53 -29.76
CA THR A 26 21.87 20.96 -30.37
C THR A 26 21.82 19.45 -30.12
N LEU A 27 22.92 18.73 -30.38
CA LEU A 27 22.99 17.29 -30.19
C LEU A 27 22.80 16.91 -28.71
N TYR A 28 23.48 17.63 -27.80
CA TYR A 28 23.33 17.44 -26.36
C TYR A 28 21.88 17.64 -25.91
N THR A 29 21.23 18.69 -26.41
CA THR A 29 19.84 19.02 -26.04
C THR A 29 18.87 17.94 -26.52
N VAL A 30 19.03 17.43 -27.75
CA VAL A 30 18.17 16.36 -28.30
C VAL A 30 18.33 15.07 -27.51
N ILE A 31 19.57 14.67 -27.21
CA ILE A 31 19.85 13.48 -26.40
C ILE A 31 19.23 13.65 -25.01
N ASN A 32 19.46 14.78 -24.37
CA ASN A 32 18.91 15.02 -23.03
C ASN A 32 17.38 14.97 -23.03
N PHE A 33 16.71 15.52 -24.05
CA PHE A 33 15.25 15.45 -24.14
C PHE A 33 14.72 14.03 -24.40
N GLN A 34 15.41 13.22 -25.21
CA GLN A 34 14.98 11.86 -25.55
C GLN A 34 15.24 10.86 -24.42
N TYR A 35 16.28 11.08 -23.61
CA TYR A 35 16.67 10.20 -22.50
C TYR A 35 16.31 10.76 -21.11
N ARG A 36 15.68 11.94 -21.03
CA ARG A 36 15.14 12.43 -19.77
C ARG A 36 14.03 11.47 -19.35
N LYS A 37 14.29 10.73 -18.27
CA LYS A 37 13.29 9.90 -17.63
C LYS A 37 12.06 10.78 -17.31
N SER A 38 10.90 10.34 -17.76
CA SER A 38 9.60 10.95 -17.47
C SER A 38 9.09 10.65 -16.05
N GLU A 39 9.93 10.05 -15.21
CA GLU A 39 9.59 9.77 -13.82
C GLU A 39 9.46 11.10 -13.08
N ASP A 40 8.29 11.31 -12.45
CA ASP A 40 8.11 12.40 -11.52
C ASP A 40 9.26 12.38 -10.49
N PRO A 41 9.85 13.53 -10.12
CA PRO A 41 10.86 13.56 -9.09
C PRO A 41 10.27 12.93 -7.83
N HIS A 42 10.92 11.91 -7.28
CA HIS A 42 10.57 11.38 -5.97
C HIS A 42 10.73 12.52 -4.97
N LEU A 43 9.61 13.00 -4.41
CA LEU A 43 9.53 14.14 -3.48
C LEU A 43 9.32 13.61 -2.05
N PRO A 44 10.39 13.15 -1.37
CA PRO A 44 10.27 12.51 -0.06
C PRO A 44 9.69 13.44 1.01
N TYR A 45 9.80 14.75 0.83
CA TYR A 45 9.25 15.73 1.76
C TYR A 45 7.73 15.85 1.66
N GLU A 46 7.18 15.81 0.44
CA GLU A 46 5.73 15.81 0.21
C GLU A 46 5.13 14.50 0.72
N GLU A 47 5.76 13.36 0.41
CA GLU A 47 5.34 12.07 0.94
C GLU A 47 5.34 12.02 2.49
N ALA A 48 6.33 12.65 3.14
CA ALA A 48 6.38 12.72 4.59
C ALA A 48 5.33 13.66 5.19
N GLN A 49 4.99 14.77 4.52
CA GLN A 49 3.90 15.66 4.92
C GLN A 49 2.54 14.99 4.73
N GLU A 50 2.32 14.30 3.61
CA GLU A 50 1.12 13.50 3.36
C GLU A 50 0.96 12.36 4.37
N ARG A 51 2.06 11.74 4.82
CA ARG A 51 1.99 10.75 5.92
C ARG A 51 1.55 11.41 7.23
N LYS A 52 2.07 12.59 7.56
CA LYS A 52 1.70 13.31 8.80
C LYS A 52 0.26 13.83 8.79
N SER A 53 -0.22 14.39 7.68
CA SER A 53 -1.60 14.82 7.55
C SER A 53 -2.55 13.63 7.64
N ARG A 54 -2.19 12.48 7.03
CA ARG A 54 -2.94 11.23 7.14
C ARG A 54 -3.11 10.76 8.57
N PHE A 55 -2.03 10.66 9.36
CA PHE A 55 -2.15 10.26 10.77
C PHE A 55 -3.06 11.19 11.57
N PHE A 56 -3.03 12.49 11.26
CA PHE A 56 -3.86 13.48 11.95
C PHE A 56 -5.34 13.38 11.55
N GLU A 57 -5.64 13.18 10.27
CA GLU A 57 -7.02 13.02 9.77
C GLU A 57 -7.64 11.67 10.17
N PHE A 58 -6.81 10.62 10.27
CA PHE A 58 -7.19 9.29 10.78
C PHE A 58 -7.70 9.36 12.23
N ASP A 59 -6.95 10.08 13.08
CA ASP A 59 -7.26 10.28 14.50
C ASP A 59 -8.52 11.17 14.71
N LEU A 60 -8.72 12.17 13.84
CA LEU A 60 -9.89 13.07 13.92
C LEU A 60 -11.23 12.35 13.67
N ASN A 61 -11.25 11.35 12.79
CA ASN A 61 -12.46 10.58 12.49
C ASN A 61 -12.67 9.38 13.44
N GLY A 62 -11.78 9.20 14.43
CA GLY A 62 -11.87 8.16 15.46
C GLY A 62 -11.56 6.74 14.97
N TRP A 63 -11.06 6.61 13.75
CA TRP A 63 -10.57 5.33 13.24
C TRP A 63 -9.16 5.10 13.77
N LYS A 64 -8.81 3.84 14.04
CA LYS A 64 -7.45 3.41 14.38
C LYS A 64 -6.98 2.35 13.39
N SER A 65 -5.84 2.56 12.74
CA SER A 65 -5.23 1.53 11.92
C SER A 65 -4.51 0.56 12.83
N LEU A 66 -4.84 -0.72 12.73
CA LEU A 66 -4.20 -1.79 13.50
C LEU A 66 -3.07 -2.38 12.66
N GLU A 67 -1.92 -2.63 13.29
CA GLU A 67 -0.84 -3.36 12.64
C GLU A 67 -1.21 -4.84 12.56
N VAL A 68 -1.30 -5.36 11.34
CA VAL A 68 -1.59 -6.77 11.09
C VAL A 68 -0.29 -7.55 11.10
N ALA A 69 -0.08 -8.37 12.12
CA ALA A 69 1.08 -9.25 12.17
C ALA A 69 0.81 -10.53 11.37
N SER A 70 1.60 -10.75 10.32
CA SER A 70 1.64 -12.02 9.59
C SER A 70 2.51 -13.00 10.39
N ASP A 71 1.95 -13.64 11.42
CA ASP A 71 2.67 -14.71 12.14
C ASP A 71 2.26 -16.08 11.59
N THR A 72 3.26 -16.91 11.29
CA THR A 72 3.09 -18.26 10.74
C THR A 72 3.15 -19.34 11.83
N SER A 73 3.28 -18.98 13.12
CA SER A 73 3.46 -19.96 14.20
C SER A 73 2.52 -19.78 15.39
N ALA A 74 1.33 -20.38 15.31
CA ALA A 74 0.62 -20.85 16.49
C ALA A 74 -0.37 -21.99 16.17
N SER A 75 -0.22 -23.12 16.86
CA SER A 75 -1.22 -24.19 16.89
C SER A 75 -2.38 -23.76 17.80
N ALA A 76 -3.33 -23.00 17.26
CA ALA A 76 -4.60 -22.77 17.95
C ALA A 76 -5.49 -24.02 17.83
N SER A 77 -6.13 -24.40 18.94
CA SER A 77 -7.16 -25.44 18.95
C SER A 77 -8.41 -24.91 18.24
N ARG A 78 -8.93 -25.67 17.27
CA ARG A 78 -10.14 -25.38 16.46
C ARG A 78 -11.46 -25.21 17.24
N ASP A 79 -11.42 -25.17 18.57
CA ASP A 79 -12.63 -25.21 19.40
C ASP A 79 -13.32 -23.85 19.56
N ASP A 80 -12.66 -22.72 19.24
CA ASP A 80 -13.21 -21.35 19.40
C ASP A 80 -13.41 -20.63 18.05
N LEU A 81 -13.92 -21.33 17.04
CA LEU A 81 -14.23 -20.74 15.74
C LEU A 81 -15.43 -19.80 15.82
N LEU A 82 -15.27 -18.58 15.30
CA LEU A 82 -16.33 -17.58 15.21
C LEU A 82 -17.18 -17.82 13.95
N PRO A 83 -18.52 -17.71 14.04
CA PRO A 83 -19.38 -17.91 12.88
C PRO A 83 -19.22 -16.77 11.88
N VAL A 84 -18.82 -17.10 10.65
CA VAL A 84 -18.69 -16.15 9.53
C VAL A 84 -19.90 -16.22 8.61
N ARG A 85 -20.38 -15.06 8.19
CA ARG A 85 -21.39 -14.91 7.13
C ARG A 85 -20.75 -14.23 5.94
N ALA A 86 -20.87 -14.85 4.77
CA ALA A 86 -20.47 -14.23 3.51
C ALA A 86 -21.69 -13.56 2.86
N ARG A 87 -21.53 -12.32 2.39
CA ARG A 87 -22.49 -11.64 1.53
C ARG A 87 -21.80 -11.11 0.28
N PRO A 88 -22.46 -11.07 -0.88
CA PRO A 88 -21.92 -10.36 -2.03
C PRO A 88 -21.85 -8.87 -1.74
N GLN A 89 -20.83 -8.21 -2.27
CA GLN A 89 -20.71 -6.77 -2.24
C GLN A 89 -21.85 -6.16 -3.08
N ALA A 90 -22.58 -5.18 -2.54
CA ALA A 90 -23.79 -4.66 -3.18
C ALA A 90 -23.50 -3.69 -4.34
N GLY A 91 -22.24 -3.27 -4.50
CA GLY A 91 -21.83 -2.30 -5.50
C GLY A 91 -20.33 -2.04 -5.47
N ARG A 92 -19.94 -0.78 -5.66
CA ARG A 92 -18.52 -0.40 -5.55
C ARG A 92 -18.09 -0.41 -4.08
N LEU A 93 -16.80 -0.63 -3.82
CA LEU A 93 -16.24 -0.62 -2.47
C LEU A 93 -16.56 0.66 -1.67
N ASP A 94 -16.57 1.82 -2.33
CA ASP A 94 -16.94 3.11 -1.73
C ASP A 94 -18.41 3.23 -1.33
N GLN A 95 -19.28 2.33 -1.78
CA GLN A 95 -20.71 2.32 -1.44
C GLN A 95 -21.01 1.39 -0.27
N ASP A 96 -20.25 0.31 -0.13
CA ASP A 96 -20.46 -0.68 0.94
C ASP A 96 -19.67 -0.35 2.21
N MET A 97 -18.56 0.38 2.13
CA MET A 97 -17.78 0.80 3.30
C MET A 97 -18.42 1.99 4.04
N PRO A 98 -18.17 2.14 5.35
CA PRO A 98 -18.52 3.34 6.10
C PRO A 98 -17.98 4.62 5.42
N MET A 99 -18.86 5.60 5.21
CA MET A 99 -18.54 6.84 4.47
C MET A 99 -17.36 7.60 5.07
N ASP A 100 -17.22 7.58 6.39
CA ASP A 100 -16.13 8.21 7.11
C ASP A 100 -14.79 7.49 6.85
N LEU A 101 -14.78 6.16 6.79
CA LEU A 101 -13.57 5.41 6.42
C LEU A 101 -13.14 5.69 4.97
N VAL A 102 -14.09 5.81 4.03
CA VAL A 102 -13.82 6.15 2.63
C VAL A 102 -13.08 7.48 2.48
N THR A 103 -13.38 8.46 3.33
CA THR A 103 -12.69 9.77 3.28
C THR A 103 -11.24 9.72 3.75
N VAL A 104 -10.90 8.72 4.56
CA VAL A 104 -9.59 8.61 5.21
C VAL A 104 -8.64 7.73 4.39
N ILE A 105 -9.18 6.78 3.60
CA ILE A 105 -8.38 5.93 2.73
C ILE A 105 -7.92 6.74 1.49
N PRO A 106 -6.61 6.98 1.30
CA PRO A 106 -6.11 7.95 0.32
C PRO A 106 -6.26 7.51 -1.13
N ARG A 107 -6.29 6.19 -1.38
CA ARG A 107 -6.46 5.60 -2.71
C ARG A 107 -7.41 4.45 -2.60
N ARG A 108 -8.26 4.28 -3.62
CA ARG A 108 -9.13 3.10 -3.68
C ARG A 108 -8.25 1.84 -3.66
N PRO A 109 -8.35 1.01 -2.62
CA PRO A 109 -7.56 -0.21 -2.56
C PRO A 109 -8.06 -1.18 -3.64
N LYS A 110 -7.11 -1.88 -4.26
CA LYS A 110 -7.43 -2.98 -5.17
C LYS A 110 -7.54 -4.22 -4.31
N LEU A 111 -8.77 -4.72 -4.17
CA LEU A 111 -9.05 -5.87 -3.32
C LEU A 111 -8.65 -7.16 -4.03
N VAL A 112 -8.19 -8.12 -3.24
CA VAL A 112 -7.91 -9.48 -3.73
C VAL A 112 -9.21 -10.26 -3.93
N GLY A 113 -9.12 -11.32 -4.73
CA GLY A 113 -10.22 -12.25 -4.95
C GLY A 113 -10.72 -12.90 -3.65
N GLY A 114 -11.94 -13.44 -3.69
CA GLY A 114 -12.57 -14.12 -2.56
C GLY A 114 -11.74 -15.26 -1.95
N PHE A 115 -12.10 -15.61 -0.71
CA PHE A 115 -11.53 -16.73 0.03
C PHE A 115 -12.56 -17.84 0.17
N HIS A 116 -12.16 -19.08 -0.11
CA HIS A 116 -13.06 -20.23 0.06
C HIS A 116 -13.17 -20.64 1.54
N MET A 117 -12.20 -20.27 2.36
CA MET A 117 -12.18 -20.56 3.78
C MET A 117 -11.72 -19.34 4.57
N ILE A 118 -12.55 -18.94 5.53
CA ILE A 118 -12.29 -17.88 6.50
C ILE A 118 -12.65 -18.41 7.87
N GLU A 119 -11.64 -18.56 8.72
CA GLU A 119 -11.80 -19.08 10.07
C GLU A 119 -11.19 -18.06 11.05
N PRO A 120 -12.00 -17.10 11.56
CA PRO A 120 -11.60 -16.20 12.63
C PRO A 120 -11.79 -16.90 13.97
N PHE A 121 -10.84 -16.72 14.87
CA PHE A 121 -10.91 -17.22 16.25
C PHE A 121 -10.13 -16.29 17.19
N MET A 122 -10.52 -16.30 18.45
CA MET A 122 -9.80 -15.56 19.49
C MET A 122 -8.83 -16.49 20.19
N THR A 123 -7.57 -16.07 20.31
CA THR A 123 -6.59 -16.80 21.13
C THR A 123 -6.71 -16.42 22.60
N LYS A 124 -6.17 -17.27 23.47
CA LYS A 124 -6.09 -17.02 24.93
C LYS A 124 -5.31 -15.76 25.30
N ASN A 125 -4.43 -15.30 24.40
CA ASN A 125 -3.65 -14.07 24.60
C ASN A 125 -4.43 -12.82 24.20
N ARG A 126 -5.75 -12.96 23.92
CA ARG A 126 -6.55 -11.92 23.30
C ARG A 126 -5.85 -11.50 21.99
N THR A 127 -5.73 -12.42 21.05
CA THR A 127 -5.32 -12.07 19.69
C THR A 127 -6.44 -12.56 18.80
N LEU A 128 -7.00 -11.69 17.97
CA LEU A 128 -7.91 -12.12 16.93
C LEU A 128 -7.04 -12.72 15.82
N GLU A 129 -7.09 -14.04 15.69
CA GLU A 129 -6.43 -14.74 14.61
C GLU A 129 -7.43 -15.05 13.49
N ILE A 130 -7.00 -14.85 12.24
CA ILE A 130 -7.83 -15.11 11.07
C ILE A 130 -7.05 -15.99 10.11
N VAL A 131 -7.60 -17.17 9.81
CA VAL A 131 -7.07 -18.05 8.78
C VAL A 131 -7.84 -17.80 7.48
N LEU A 132 -7.11 -17.43 6.43
CA LEU A 132 -7.66 -17.18 5.10
C LEU A 132 -7.04 -18.16 4.11
N VAL A 133 -7.87 -18.73 3.23
CA VAL A 133 -7.42 -19.58 2.12
C VAL A 133 -8.08 -19.08 0.84
N PRO A 134 -7.31 -18.56 -0.14
CA PRO A 134 -7.86 -17.90 -1.30
C PRO A 134 -8.54 -18.92 -2.23
N GLU A 135 -9.55 -18.49 -2.97
CA GLU A 135 -10.24 -19.33 -3.96
C GLU A 135 -9.34 -19.69 -5.14
N THR A 136 -8.43 -18.78 -5.49
CA THR A 136 -7.51 -18.90 -6.62
C THR A 136 -6.07 -18.71 -6.16
N GLU A 137 -5.13 -19.22 -6.95
CA GLU A 137 -3.71 -18.91 -6.75
C GLU A 137 -3.51 -17.41 -7.00
N ILE A 138 -3.06 -16.69 -5.96
CA ILE A 138 -2.87 -15.25 -6.04
C ILE A 138 -1.42 -15.00 -6.44
N GLU A 139 -1.23 -14.38 -7.60
CA GLU A 139 0.09 -14.03 -8.13
C GLU A 139 0.74 -12.90 -7.32
N ASP A 140 -0.07 -11.95 -6.84
CA ASP A 140 0.38 -10.79 -6.08
C ASP A 140 0.37 -11.05 -4.56
N PRO A 141 1.27 -10.43 -3.79
CA PRO A 141 1.22 -10.56 -2.34
C PRO A 141 -0.06 -9.94 -1.79
N ILE A 142 -0.70 -10.63 -0.85
CA ILE A 142 -1.84 -10.09 -0.11
C ILE A 142 -1.29 -9.26 1.05
N GLN A 143 -1.70 -8.01 1.11
CA GLN A 143 -1.55 -7.14 2.26
C GLN A 143 -2.92 -6.96 2.90
N LEU A 144 -2.96 -6.89 4.23
CA LEU A 144 -4.20 -6.66 4.96
C LEU A 144 -4.09 -5.38 5.76
N GLU A 145 -5.11 -4.54 5.60
CA GLU A 145 -5.24 -3.30 6.32
C GLU A 145 -6.44 -3.42 7.26
N ALA A 146 -6.21 -3.26 8.56
CA ALA A 146 -7.26 -3.36 9.57
C ALA A 146 -7.53 -1.99 10.20
N TYR A 147 -8.80 -1.67 10.39
CA TYR A 147 -9.29 -0.38 10.84
C TYR A 147 -10.34 -0.58 11.92
N LEU A 148 -10.14 0.02 13.09
CA LEU A 148 -11.01 -0.12 14.25
C LEU A 148 -11.65 1.21 14.65
N LYS A 149 -12.97 1.22 14.85
CA LYS A 149 -13.70 2.35 15.41
C LYS A 149 -14.91 1.87 16.22
N GLU A 150 -14.97 2.26 17.50
CA GLU A 150 -16.16 2.06 18.37
C GLU A 150 -16.74 0.63 18.37
N GLY A 151 -15.90 -0.41 18.29
CA GLY A 151 -16.39 -1.80 18.23
C GLY A 151 -16.60 -2.34 16.81
N HIS A 152 -16.37 -1.53 15.78
CA HIS A 152 -16.41 -1.93 14.37
C HIS A 152 -14.99 -2.13 13.84
N LEU A 153 -14.68 -3.34 13.40
CA LEU A 153 -13.43 -3.72 12.79
C LEU A 153 -13.65 -3.92 11.28
N VAL A 154 -13.02 -3.09 10.46
CA VAL A 154 -13.01 -3.21 9.00
C VAL A 154 -11.65 -3.71 8.57
N ILE A 155 -11.62 -4.81 7.83
CA ILE A 155 -10.40 -5.41 7.29
C ILE A 155 -10.49 -5.38 5.77
N LEU A 156 -9.46 -4.87 5.12
CA LEU A 156 -9.36 -4.83 3.67
C LEU A 156 -8.26 -5.79 3.23
N ALA A 157 -8.61 -6.77 2.41
CA ALA A 157 -7.63 -7.64 1.77
C ALA A 157 -7.21 -7.01 0.45
N VAL A 158 -6.02 -6.41 0.41
CA VAL A 158 -5.53 -5.60 -0.70
C VAL A 158 -4.33 -6.27 -1.37
N GLU A 159 -4.15 -6.04 -2.66
CA GLU A 159 -2.89 -6.37 -3.34
C GLU A 159 -1.79 -5.39 -2.87
N GLY A 160 -0.63 -5.90 -2.45
CA GLY A 160 0.44 -5.07 -1.89
C GLY A 160 1.82 -5.72 -1.93
N GLU A 161 2.84 -5.03 -1.43
CA GLU A 161 4.17 -5.61 -1.23
C GLU A 161 4.16 -6.51 0.02
N GLN A 162 4.76 -7.68 -0.11
CA GLN A 162 4.71 -8.77 0.87
C GLN A 162 5.16 -8.33 2.29
N THR A 163 4.23 -8.12 3.21
CA THR A 163 4.52 -8.05 4.65
C THR A 163 4.46 -9.45 5.25
N GLY A 164 5.49 -10.25 4.99
CA GLY A 164 5.82 -11.42 5.83
C GLY A 164 5.01 -12.71 5.61
N GLY A 165 4.60 -13.03 4.39
CA GLY A 165 4.10 -14.37 4.03
C GLY A 165 5.17 -15.17 3.29
N LEU A 166 5.42 -16.42 3.69
CA LEU A 166 6.27 -17.35 2.91
C LEU A 166 5.71 -17.50 1.49
N GLU A 167 6.57 -17.33 0.48
CA GLU A 167 6.27 -17.71 -0.91
C GLU A 167 5.68 -19.13 -0.95
N GLY A 168 4.46 -19.27 -1.47
CA GLY A 168 3.88 -20.57 -1.82
C GLY A 168 3.05 -21.29 -0.75
N SER A 169 2.67 -20.65 0.37
CA SER A 169 1.63 -21.22 1.25
C SER A 169 0.24 -20.74 0.80
N PRO A 170 -0.71 -21.65 0.51
CA PRO A 170 -2.08 -21.26 0.17
C PRO A 170 -2.87 -20.79 1.40
N THR A 171 -2.31 -20.86 2.60
CA THR A 171 -2.99 -20.48 3.84
C THR A 171 -2.30 -19.28 4.47
N PHE A 172 -3.05 -18.19 4.59
CA PHE A 172 -2.65 -16.98 5.28
C PHE A 172 -3.19 -17.02 6.71
N ARG A 173 -2.34 -16.66 7.67
CA ARG A 173 -2.73 -16.51 9.07
C ARG A 173 -2.36 -15.12 9.52
N LEU A 174 -3.26 -14.52 10.27
CA LEU A 174 -3.21 -13.12 10.62
C LEU A 174 -3.43 -13.01 12.10
N GLY A 175 -2.55 -12.34 12.81
CA GLY A 175 -2.71 -12.02 14.21
C GLY A 175 -2.98 -10.52 14.36
N LEU A 176 -4.17 -10.18 14.86
CA LEU A 176 -4.50 -8.83 15.35
C LEU A 176 -4.38 -8.86 16.88
N THR A 177 -3.32 -8.26 17.41
CA THR A 177 -3.04 -8.24 18.86
C THR A 177 -4.06 -7.39 19.60
N ALA A 178 -4.75 -7.95 20.61
CA ALA A 178 -5.80 -7.23 21.34
C ALA A 178 -5.35 -6.37 22.50
N GLU A 179 -4.07 -6.01 22.59
CA GLU A 179 -3.69 -4.84 23.38
C GLU A 179 -4.41 -3.57 22.87
N GLU A 180 -4.83 -3.56 21.61
CA GLU A 180 -5.54 -2.46 20.98
C GLU A 180 -7.09 -2.55 21.08
N PHE A 181 -7.65 -3.69 21.49
CA PHE A 181 -9.11 -3.85 21.65
C PHE A 181 -9.53 -3.67 23.12
N PRO A 182 -10.30 -2.62 23.46
CA PRO A 182 -11.03 -2.57 24.72
C PRO A 182 -11.90 -3.81 24.99
N THR A 183 -12.17 -4.14 26.24
CA THR A 183 -13.15 -5.18 26.58
C THR A 183 -14.54 -4.79 26.06
N GLY A 184 -15.20 -5.68 25.32
CA GLY A 184 -16.52 -5.42 24.75
C GLY A 184 -16.88 -6.27 23.52
N PRO A 185 -18.09 -6.09 22.99
CA PRO A 185 -18.53 -6.73 21.74
C PRO A 185 -17.97 -6.00 20.52
N TYR A 186 -17.62 -6.76 19.49
CA TYR A 186 -17.10 -6.27 18.23
C TYR A 186 -17.85 -6.87 17.04
N SER A 187 -18.03 -6.07 15.99
CA SER A 187 -18.46 -6.49 14.66
C SER A 187 -17.30 -6.35 13.71
N ALA A 188 -16.96 -7.41 12.99
CA ALA A 188 -15.89 -7.42 12.01
C ALA A 188 -16.42 -7.65 10.61
N GLU A 189 -15.84 -6.92 9.66
CA GLU A 189 -16.14 -6.99 8.24
C GLU A 189 -14.82 -7.11 7.46
N LEU A 190 -14.65 -8.17 6.70
CA LEU A 190 -13.55 -8.36 5.78
C LEU A 190 -14.04 -8.16 4.35
N TYR A 191 -13.46 -7.18 3.68
CA TYR A 191 -13.77 -6.82 2.30
C TYR A 191 -12.80 -7.48 1.34
N THR A 192 -13.36 -8.23 0.39
CA THR A 192 -12.67 -8.82 -0.77
C THR A 192 -13.46 -8.51 -2.05
N ASP A 193 -12.89 -8.75 -3.21
CA ASP A 193 -13.61 -8.70 -4.48
C ASP A 193 -14.12 -10.11 -4.84
N PRO A 194 -15.44 -10.38 -4.94
CA PRO A 194 -16.60 -9.49 -4.76
C PRO A 194 -17.36 -9.72 -3.44
N THR A 195 -16.73 -10.28 -2.41
CA THR A 195 -17.41 -10.81 -1.21
C THR A 195 -17.05 -10.01 0.04
N VAL A 196 -18.03 -9.78 0.90
CA VAL A 196 -17.84 -9.24 2.25
C VAL A 196 -18.13 -10.34 3.26
N TYR A 197 -17.20 -10.56 4.19
CA TYR A 197 -17.34 -11.56 5.24
C TYR A 197 -17.53 -10.87 6.57
N GLU A 198 -18.58 -11.26 7.28
CA GLU A 198 -19.01 -10.62 8.51
C GLU A 198 -19.01 -11.62 9.66
N TRP A 199 -18.48 -11.21 10.80
CA TRP A 199 -18.57 -11.98 12.04
C TRP A 199 -18.61 -11.05 13.25
N THR A 200 -19.01 -11.60 14.38
CA THR A 200 -19.04 -10.88 15.65
C THR A 200 -18.23 -11.64 16.68
N PHE A 201 -17.51 -10.91 17.53
CA PHE A 201 -16.72 -11.49 18.60
C PHE A 201 -16.80 -10.64 19.87
N THR A 202 -16.36 -11.17 21.00
CA THR A 202 -16.29 -10.43 22.26
C THR A 202 -14.88 -10.56 22.80
N VAL A 203 -14.33 -9.45 23.27
CA VAL A 203 -13.05 -9.41 23.97
C VAL A 203 -13.35 -9.26 25.45
N ASP A 204 -13.01 -10.29 26.24
CA ASP A 204 -13.13 -10.32 27.69
C ASP A 204 -11.85 -9.82 28.35
#